data_AF-A0A968PXB4-F1
#
_entry.id   AF-A0A968PXB4-F1
#
_cell.length_a   1.000
_cell.length_b   1.000
_cell.length_c   1.000
_cell.angle_alpha   90.00
_cell.angle_beta   90.00
_cell.angle_gamma   90.00
#
_symmetry.space_group_name_H-M   'P 1'
#
loop_
_entity.id
_entity.type
_entity.pdbx_description
1 polymer ?
#
loop_
_entity_poly.entity_id
_entity_poly.type
_entity_poly.pdbx_seq_one_letter_code
_entity_poly.pdbx_strand_id
1 'polypeptide(L)'
;MVDRVTETRWREVILLAVGMAREADDLLLWMKAAIDNLLAGDEKLQRFLQWADEKARSVNSPYKLVAIRAYYFALDLDLDLDLDLDLDQRIGDERLYQRLQDLKDREPDPHQDRSAFKKWWQENVKAWIDEFRQVLIEHRNIGHDWQFTGKQRQKLQQYYEANKLLVECLNSDCYVSRETRQKIEDELLLPLERSDSTL
;
A
#
# COMPACT_ATOMS: atom_id res chain seq x y z
N MET A 1 17.08 -12.02 -11.86
CA MET A 1 16.53 -10.93 -12.72
C MET A 1 15.28 -10.33 -12.08
N VAL A 2 14.43 -11.14 -11.45
CA VAL A 2 13.41 -10.70 -10.46
C VAL A 2 14.03 -9.80 -9.38
N ASP A 3 15.24 -10.12 -8.91
CA ASP A 3 15.96 -9.33 -7.90
C ASP A 3 16.21 -7.87 -8.32
N ARG A 4 16.31 -7.60 -9.63
CA ARG A 4 16.60 -6.25 -10.12
C ARG A 4 15.41 -5.31 -10.02
N VAL A 5 14.19 -5.80 -10.18
CA VAL A 5 12.98 -4.96 -10.10
C VAL A 5 12.72 -4.50 -8.66
N THR A 6 13.17 -5.28 -7.68
CA THR A 6 13.04 -4.98 -6.24
C THR A 6 14.22 -4.20 -5.65
N GLU A 7 15.27 -3.97 -6.44
CA GLU A 7 16.51 -3.34 -5.99
C GLU A 7 16.53 -1.86 -6.41
N THR A 8 16.60 -0.95 -5.43
CA THR A 8 16.60 0.51 -5.65
C THR A 8 17.66 0.97 -6.65
N ARG A 9 18.83 0.32 -6.69
CA ARG A 9 19.93 0.66 -7.61
C ARG A 9 19.59 0.47 -9.10
N TRP A 10 18.61 -0.37 -9.41
CA TRP A 10 18.19 -0.62 -10.79
C TRP A 10 17.00 0.24 -11.22
N ARG A 11 16.38 0.98 -10.29
CA ARG A 11 15.20 1.81 -10.55
C ARG A 11 15.40 2.76 -11.73
N GLU A 12 16.43 3.59 -11.68
CA GLU A 12 16.76 4.54 -12.74
C GLU A 12 17.09 3.86 -14.07
N VAL A 13 17.80 2.73 -14.01
CA VAL A 13 18.16 1.95 -15.20
C VAL A 13 16.92 1.37 -15.88
N ILE A 14 15.95 0.89 -15.08
CA ILE A 14 14.68 0.36 -15.58
C ILE A 14 13.85 1.48 -16.20
N LEU A 15 13.72 2.64 -15.54
CA LEU A 15 12.99 3.79 -16.07
C LEU A 15 13.58 4.27 -17.40
N LEU A 16 14.90 4.37 -17.49
CA LEU A 16 15.58 4.71 -18.74
C LEU A 16 15.34 3.66 -19.83
N ALA A 17 15.43 2.37 -19.51
CA ALA A 17 15.20 1.29 -20.48
C ALA A 17 13.76 1.30 -21.01
N VAL A 18 12.78 1.54 -20.14
CA VAL A 18 11.35 1.67 -20.52
C VAL A 18 11.14 2.92 -21.36
N GLY A 19 11.69 4.07 -20.99
CA GLY A 19 11.57 5.31 -21.76
C GLY A 19 12.23 5.25 -23.14
N MET A 20 13.22 4.38 -23.33
CA MET A 20 13.85 4.12 -24.62
C MET A 20 13.13 3.06 -25.46
N ALA A 21 12.18 2.31 -24.89
CA ALA A 21 11.42 1.30 -25.61
C ALA A 21 10.37 1.95 -26.51
N ARG A 22 10.28 1.50 -27.76
CA ARG A 22 9.25 1.98 -28.72
C ARG A 22 7.85 1.48 -28.36
N GLU A 23 7.78 0.33 -27.69
CA GLU A 23 6.58 -0.31 -27.16
C GLU A 23 7.01 -1.08 -25.92
N ALA A 24 6.38 -0.81 -24.77
CA ALA A 24 6.82 -1.35 -23.48
C ALA A 24 5.93 -2.50 -22.97
N ASP A 25 4.88 -2.88 -23.70
CA ASP A 25 3.86 -3.83 -23.26
C ASP A 25 4.45 -5.13 -22.69
N ASP A 26 5.26 -5.84 -23.46
CA ASP A 26 5.87 -7.11 -23.03
C ASP A 26 6.78 -6.95 -21.81
N LEU A 27 7.54 -5.85 -21.76
CA LEU A 27 8.46 -5.57 -20.65
C LEU A 27 7.68 -5.30 -19.35
N LEU A 28 6.59 -4.52 -19.44
CA LEU A 28 5.76 -4.19 -18.28
C LEU A 28 4.95 -5.40 -17.79
N LEU A 29 4.44 -6.23 -18.71
CA LEU A 29 3.79 -7.49 -18.35
C LEU A 29 4.76 -8.46 -17.68
N TRP A 30 6.00 -8.54 -18.18
CA TRP A 30 7.04 -9.34 -17.54
C TRP A 30 7.39 -8.81 -16.14
N MET A 31 7.53 -7.49 -15.98
CA MET A 31 7.77 -6.87 -14.68
C MET A 31 6.64 -7.19 -13.70
N LYS A 32 5.37 -7.08 -14.14
CA LYS A 32 4.19 -7.45 -13.35
C LYS A 32 4.27 -8.91 -12.87
N ALA A 33 4.52 -9.85 -13.78
CA ALA A 33 4.65 -11.26 -13.41
C ALA A 33 5.80 -11.51 -12.43
N ALA A 34 6.94 -10.83 -12.61
CA ALA A 34 8.07 -10.91 -11.68
C ALA A 34 7.71 -10.39 -10.28
N ILE A 35 6.96 -9.29 -10.20
CA ILE A 35 6.48 -8.69 -8.96
C ILE A 35 5.52 -9.62 -8.24
N ASP A 36 4.52 -10.18 -8.94
CA ASP A 36 3.53 -11.07 -8.33
C ASP A 36 4.22 -12.31 -7.72
N ASN A 37 5.22 -12.85 -8.41
CA ASN A 37 6.01 -14.00 -7.94
C ASN A 37 6.79 -13.75 -6.64
N LEU A 38 7.03 -12.50 -6.24
CA LEU A 38 7.71 -12.19 -4.96
C LEU A 38 6.95 -12.74 -3.75
N LEU A 39 5.62 -12.74 -3.84
CA LEU A 39 4.74 -13.11 -2.74
C LEU A 39 4.08 -14.49 -2.94
N ALA A 40 4.28 -15.15 -4.09
CA ALA A 40 3.62 -16.40 -4.46
C ALA A 40 3.76 -17.53 -3.42
N GLY A 41 4.95 -17.66 -2.84
CA GLY A 41 5.27 -18.75 -1.91
C GLY A 41 4.90 -18.49 -0.46
N ASP A 42 4.22 -17.39 -0.12
CA ASP A 42 3.89 -17.04 1.26
C ASP A 42 2.37 -16.82 1.42
N GLU A 43 1.68 -17.85 1.89
CA GLU A 43 0.22 -17.84 2.11
C GLU A 43 -0.24 -16.66 2.97
N LYS A 44 0.58 -16.24 3.95
CA LYS A 44 0.21 -15.15 4.85
C LYS A 44 0.21 -13.81 4.12
N LEU A 45 1.16 -13.61 3.22
CA LEU A 45 1.23 -12.43 2.36
C LEU A 45 0.10 -12.44 1.32
N GLN A 46 -0.25 -13.61 0.78
CA GLN A 46 -1.40 -13.75 -0.12
C GLN A 46 -2.73 -13.41 0.57
N ARG A 47 -2.95 -13.89 1.80
CA ARG A 47 -4.15 -13.54 2.60
C ARG A 47 -4.23 -12.05 2.88
N PHE A 48 -3.09 -11.40 3.11
CA PHE A 48 -3.03 -9.95 3.28
C PHE A 48 -3.47 -9.20 2.00
N LEU A 49 -2.96 -9.60 0.83
CA LEU A 49 -3.39 -9.01 -0.45
C LEU A 49 -4.88 -9.24 -0.71
N GLN A 50 -5.38 -10.44 -0.41
CA GLN A 50 -6.81 -10.75 -0.53
C GLN A 50 -7.66 -9.86 0.36
N TRP A 51 -7.26 -9.70 1.63
CA TRP A 51 -7.93 -8.80 2.56
C TRP A 51 -7.93 -7.36 2.04
N ALA A 52 -6.81 -6.86 1.52
CA ALA A 52 -6.72 -5.51 0.98
C ALA A 52 -7.66 -5.30 -0.24
N ASP A 53 -7.78 -6.30 -1.13
CA ASP A 53 -8.74 -6.28 -2.25
C ASP A 53 -10.20 -6.30 -1.76
N GLU A 54 -10.53 -7.17 -0.81
CA GLU A 54 -11.87 -7.26 -0.22
C GLU A 54 -12.27 -5.96 0.47
N LYS A 55 -11.33 -5.32 1.18
CA LYS A 55 -11.56 -4.01 1.81
C LYS A 55 -11.75 -2.90 0.80
N ALA A 56 -10.88 -2.84 -0.21
CA ALA A 56 -11.02 -1.85 -1.28
C ALA A 56 -12.38 -1.94 -1.98
N ARG A 57 -12.92 -3.15 -2.18
CA ARG A 57 -14.25 -3.36 -2.78
C ARG A 57 -15.42 -3.06 -1.85
N SER A 58 -15.20 -3.13 -0.54
CA SER A 58 -16.25 -2.84 0.46
C SER A 58 -16.55 -1.34 0.62
N VAL A 59 -15.63 -0.48 0.16
CA VAL A 59 -15.75 0.98 0.29
C VAL A 59 -16.35 1.58 -0.98
N ASN A 60 -17.39 2.39 -0.82
CA ASN A 60 -17.92 3.19 -1.90
C ASN A 60 -17.04 4.44 -2.07
N SER A 61 -16.36 4.55 -3.21
CA SER A 61 -15.38 5.62 -3.45
C SER A 61 -15.32 5.98 -4.94
N PRO A 62 -15.11 7.26 -5.28
CA PRO A 62 -14.95 7.70 -6.67
C PRO A 62 -13.56 7.36 -7.25
N TYR A 63 -12.62 6.86 -6.42
CA TYR A 63 -11.26 6.51 -6.83
C TYR A 63 -11.19 5.12 -7.47
N LYS A 64 -10.19 4.90 -8.34
CA LYS A 64 -9.91 3.57 -8.90
C LYS A 64 -9.57 2.57 -7.79
N LEU A 65 -10.01 1.32 -7.92
CA LEU A 65 -9.76 0.25 -6.93
C LEU A 65 -8.27 0.06 -6.62
N VAL A 66 -7.38 0.21 -7.60
CA VAL A 66 -5.92 0.12 -7.39
C VAL A 66 -5.41 1.16 -6.38
N ALA A 67 -5.95 2.38 -6.40
CA ALA A 67 -5.56 3.43 -5.46
C ALA A 67 -6.03 3.10 -4.04
N ILE A 68 -7.23 2.54 -3.91
CA ILE A 68 -7.80 2.13 -2.62
C ILE A 68 -7.05 0.91 -2.05
N ARG A 69 -6.68 -0.07 -2.89
CA ARG A 69 -5.83 -1.19 -2.48
C ARG A 69 -4.45 -0.71 -2.01
N ALA A 70 -3.83 0.22 -2.75
CA ALA A 70 -2.54 0.81 -2.37
C ALA A 70 -2.63 1.55 -1.03
N TYR A 71 -3.73 2.27 -0.81
CA TYR A 71 -4.01 2.93 0.47
C TYR A 71 -4.06 1.93 1.63
N TYR A 72 -4.92 0.90 1.55
CA TYR A 72 -5.01 -0.11 2.61
C TYR A 72 -3.73 -0.93 2.80
N PHE A 73 -3.01 -1.20 1.71
CA PHE A 73 -1.72 -1.87 1.77
C PHE A 73 -0.69 -1.04 2.56
N ALA A 74 -0.56 0.26 2.25
CA ALA A 74 0.41 1.14 2.90
C ALA A 74 0.07 1.40 4.38
N LEU A 75 -1.22 1.63 4.65
CA LEU A 75 -1.73 1.91 5.98
C LEU A 75 -1.46 0.77 6.96
N ASP A 76 -1.72 -0.47 6.54
CA ASP A 76 -1.63 -1.64 7.42
C ASP A 76 -0.18 -2.17 7.58
N LEU A 77 0.74 -1.68 6.75
CA LEU A 77 2.16 -2.01 6.82
C LEU A 77 3.03 -0.95 7.52
N ASP A 78 2.42 0.13 8.06
CA ASP A 78 3.12 1.30 8.62
C ASP A 78 4.12 1.92 7.61
N LEU A 79 3.87 1.79 6.30
CA LEU A 79 4.83 2.22 5.27
C LEU A 79 4.78 3.71 4.96
N ASP A 80 3.67 4.38 5.28
CA ASP A 80 3.59 5.84 5.26
C ASP A 80 2.31 6.30 6.00
N LEU A 81 2.44 6.73 7.26
CA LEU A 81 1.34 7.37 8.01
C LEU A 81 1.01 8.78 7.48
N ASP A 82 1.86 9.35 6.60
CA ASP A 82 1.66 10.68 6.01
C ASP A 82 0.56 10.72 4.92
N LEU A 83 0.16 9.56 4.37
CA LEU A 83 -0.91 9.46 3.37
C LEU A 83 -2.33 9.44 3.97
N ASP A 84 -2.44 9.44 5.31
CA ASP A 84 -3.63 8.92 5.99
C ASP A 84 -4.74 9.96 6.24
N LEU A 85 -4.42 11.24 6.37
CA LEU A 85 -5.42 12.24 6.80
C LEU A 85 -6.25 12.87 5.65
N ASP A 86 -5.71 12.98 4.44
CA ASP A 86 -6.39 13.68 3.32
C ASP A 86 -7.41 12.79 2.58
N LEU A 87 -7.19 11.47 2.58
CA LEU A 87 -8.12 10.50 1.98
C LEU A 87 -9.32 10.23 2.89
N ASP A 88 -9.14 10.27 4.21
CA ASP A 88 -10.21 10.05 5.19
C ASP A 88 -11.32 11.11 5.11
N GLN A 89 -10.97 12.36 4.78
CA GLN A 89 -11.96 13.42 4.58
C GLN A 89 -12.85 13.17 3.35
N ARG A 90 -12.38 12.40 2.37
CA ARG A 90 -13.07 12.18 1.07
C ARG A 90 -13.80 10.84 0.99
N ILE A 91 -13.48 9.88 1.87
CA ILE A 91 -14.16 8.56 1.95
C ILE A 91 -15.45 8.62 2.81
N GLY A 92 -15.68 9.72 3.55
CA GLY A 92 -17.00 10.05 4.10
C GLY A 92 -17.40 9.31 5.38
N ASP A 93 -16.44 8.82 6.18
CA ASP A 93 -16.72 8.30 7.51
C ASP A 93 -16.53 9.40 8.57
N GLU A 94 -17.55 10.25 8.70
CA GLU A 94 -17.57 11.38 9.63
C GLU A 94 -17.32 10.95 11.09
N ARG A 95 -17.71 9.73 11.45
CA ARG A 95 -17.54 9.18 12.79
C ARG A 95 -16.09 8.74 13.05
N LEU A 96 -15.42 8.17 12.05
CA LEU A 96 -13.98 7.93 12.12
C LEU A 96 -13.21 9.24 12.27
N TYR A 97 -13.54 10.23 11.44
CA TYR A 97 -12.85 11.53 11.46
C TYR A 97 -12.90 12.19 12.85
N GLN A 98 -14.07 12.19 13.49
CA GLN A 98 -14.22 12.72 14.85
C GLN A 98 -13.35 11.96 15.87
N ARG A 99 -13.33 10.63 15.81
CA ARG A 99 -12.51 9.82 16.74
C ARG A 99 -11.01 10.00 16.51
N LEU A 100 -10.57 10.18 15.26
CA LEU A 100 -9.17 10.44 14.95
C LEU A 100 -8.76 11.85 15.42
N GLN A 101 -9.62 12.85 15.27
CA GLN A 101 -9.38 14.18 15.85
C GLN A 101 -9.30 14.13 17.38
N ASP A 102 -10.23 13.44 18.04
CA ASP A 102 -10.20 13.26 19.51
C ASP A 102 -8.92 12.59 20.01
N LEU A 103 -8.31 11.71 19.21
CA LEU A 103 -7.02 11.07 19.54
C LEU A 103 -5.84 12.00 19.26
N LYS A 104 -5.90 12.77 18.17
CA LYS A 104 -4.87 13.74 17.79
C LYS A 104 -4.76 14.89 18.79
N ASP A 105 -5.89 15.39 19.29
CA ASP A 105 -5.94 16.48 20.26
C ASP A 105 -5.37 16.11 21.65
N ARG A 106 -5.15 14.81 21.92
CA ARG A 106 -4.53 14.33 23.17
C ARG A 106 -3.01 14.40 23.16
N GLU A 107 -2.40 14.46 21.97
CA GLU A 107 -0.95 14.58 21.82
C GLU A 107 -0.53 16.03 22.01
N PRO A 108 0.39 16.33 22.95
CA PRO A 108 0.97 17.67 23.07
C PRO A 108 1.78 18.01 21.82
N ASP A 109 1.64 19.23 21.28
CA ASP A 109 2.43 19.67 20.13
C ASP A 109 3.93 19.59 20.44
N PRO A 110 4.70 18.72 19.74
CA PRO A 110 6.13 18.53 19.99
C PRO A 110 6.95 19.80 19.68
N HIS A 111 6.41 20.74 18.91
CA HIS A 111 7.03 22.03 18.60
C HIS A 111 6.76 23.10 19.66
N GLN A 112 5.70 22.95 20.48
CA GLN A 112 5.42 23.86 21.59
C GLN A 112 6.16 23.47 22.87
N ASP A 113 6.07 22.20 23.28
CA ASP A 113 6.72 21.72 24.50
C ASP A 113 7.25 20.30 24.35
N ARG A 114 8.53 20.22 23.98
CA ARG A 114 9.27 18.98 23.79
C ARG A 114 9.39 18.16 25.08
N SER A 115 9.38 18.81 26.25
CA SER A 115 9.53 18.14 27.54
C SER A 115 8.22 17.46 27.96
N ALA A 116 7.10 18.17 27.78
CA ALA A 116 5.76 17.62 27.97
C ALA A 116 5.46 16.51 26.97
N PHE A 117 5.81 16.69 25.69
CA PHE A 117 5.68 15.66 24.65
C PHE A 117 6.47 14.40 25.02
N LYS A 118 7.75 14.53 25.38
CA LYS A 118 8.58 13.36 25.74
C LYS A 118 8.02 12.59 26.93
N LYS A 119 7.54 13.30 27.95
CA LYS A 119 6.93 12.68 29.13
C LYS A 119 5.61 11.98 28.78
N TRP A 120 4.74 12.67 28.05
CA TRP A 120 3.48 12.11 27.57
C TRP A 120 3.71 10.86 26.72
N TRP A 121 4.68 10.89 25.80
CA TRP A 121 5.05 9.76 24.95
C TRP A 121 5.51 8.55 25.77
N GLN A 122 6.34 8.74 26.80
CA GLN A 122 6.80 7.65 27.66
C GLN A 122 5.66 7.00 28.47
N GLU A 123 4.66 7.78 28.85
CA GLU A 123 3.57 7.34 29.74
C GLU A 123 2.35 6.82 28.97
N ASN A 124 2.06 7.36 27.78
CA ASN A 124 0.77 7.19 27.11
C ASN A 124 0.86 6.56 25.71
N VAL A 125 2.03 6.49 25.07
CA VAL A 125 2.15 6.04 23.67
C VAL A 125 1.54 4.66 23.43
N LYS A 126 1.72 3.73 24.37
CA LYS A 126 1.23 2.36 24.20
C LYS A 126 -0.30 2.33 24.19
N ALA A 127 -0.94 2.95 25.19
CA ALA A 127 -2.39 3.03 25.27
C ALA A 127 -2.99 3.83 24.11
N TRP A 128 -2.32 4.91 23.71
CA TRP A 128 -2.71 5.72 22.55
C TRP A 128 -2.65 4.92 21.24
N ILE A 129 -1.57 4.15 21.00
CA ILE A 129 -1.45 3.26 19.83
C ILE A 129 -2.54 2.18 19.86
N ASP A 130 -2.81 1.59 21.02
CA ASP A 130 -3.83 0.55 21.16
C ASP A 130 -5.24 1.12 20.90
N GLU A 131 -5.57 2.30 21.42
CA GLU A 131 -6.84 3.01 21.14
C GLU A 131 -6.95 3.43 19.68
N PHE A 132 -5.88 3.99 19.10
CA PHE A 132 -5.83 4.35 17.68
C PHE A 132 -6.07 3.13 16.80
N ARG A 133 -5.38 2.02 17.06
CA ARG A 133 -5.63 0.74 16.39
C ARG A 133 -7.06 0.25 16.59
N GLN A 134 -7.61 0.38 17.78
CA GLN A 134 -8.99 -0.03 18.04
C GLN A 134 -9.99 0.81 17.24
N VAL A 135 -9.80 2.13 17.14
CA VAL A 135 -10.63 3.00 16.28
C VAL A 135 -10.56 2.54 14.83
N LEU A 136 -9.35 2.28 14.34
CA LEU A 136 -9.11 1.76 13.00
C LEU A 136 -9.78 0.38 12.78
N ILE A 137 -9.67 -0.54 13.71
CA ILE A 137 -10.33 -1.86 13.65
C ILE A 137 -11.85 -1.71 13.68
N GLU A 138 -12.40 -0.88 14.57
CA GLU A 138 -13.84 -0.73 14.76
C GLU A 138 -14.54 -0.04 13.59
N HIS A 139 -13.89 0.96 12.99
CA HIS A 139 -14.50 1.76 11.92
C HIS A 139 -14.18 1.25 10.53
N ARG A 140 -12.99 0.69 10.34
CA ARG A 140 -12.48 0.32 9.01
C ARG A 140 -12.13 -1.17 8.91
N ASN A 141 -12.09 -1.89 10.03
CA ASN A 141 -11.60 -3.27 10.12
C ASN A 141 -10.21 -3.40 9.47
N ILE A 142 -9.33 -2.47 9.84
CA ILE A 142 -7.91 -2.34 9.49
C ILE A 142 -7.07 -2.28 10.78
N GLY A 143 -5.76 -2.47 10.72
CA GLY A 143 -4.90 -2.53 11.90
C GLY A 143 -4.86 -3.91 12.54
N HIS A 144 -5.16 -4.96 11.77
CA HIS A 144 -5.01 -6.33 12.24
C HIS A 144 -3.54 -6.59 12.58
N ASP A 145 -3.27 -7.16 13.77
CA ASP A 145 -1.91 -7.65 14.05
C ASP A 145 -1.66 -8.90 13.21
N TRP A 146 -1.19 -8.68 11.98
CA TRP A 146 -0.80 -9.76 11.10
C TRP A 146 0.40 -10.52 11.64
N GLN A 147 1.16 -10.04 12.63
CA GLN A 147 2.35 -10.73 13.15
C GLN A 147 3.32 -11.14 12.04
N PHE A 148 3.56 -10.25 11.08
CA PHE A 148 4.54 -10.50 10.01
C PHE A 148 5.94 -10.61 10.60
N THR A 149 6.68 -11.63 10.16
CA THR A 149 8.12 -11.72 10.44
C THR A 149 8.88 -10.58 9.76
N GLY A 150 10.11 -10.28 10.21
CA GLY A 150 10.94 -9.27 9.55
C GLY A 150 11.17 -9.57 8.05
N LYS A 151 11.31 -10.86 7.68
CA LYS A 151 11.41 -11.29 6.27
C LYS A 151 10.14 -11.02 5.48
N GLN A 152 8.97 -11.25 6.08
CA GLN A 152 7.68 -10.96 5.46
C GLN A 152 7.48 -9.46 5.22
N ARG A 153 7.82 -8.63 6.22
CA ARG A 153 7.79 -7.16 6.08
C ARG A 153 8.72 -6.68 4.96
N GLN A 154 9.94 -7.24 4.89
CA GLN A 154 10.87 -6.91 3.82
C GLN A 154 10.33 -7.28 2.42
N LYS A 155 9.71 -8.47 2.29
CA LYS A 155 9.07 -8.88 1.03
C LYS A 155 7.92 -7.96 0.65
N LEU A 156 7.07 -7.57 1.60
CA LEU A 156 5.97 -6.64 1.35
C LEU A 156 6.47 -5.26 0.93
N GLN A 157 7.55 -4.75 1.55
CA GLN A 157 8.19 -3.51 1.13
C GLN A 157 8.73 -3.60 -0.29
N GLN A 158 9.46 -4.67 -0.61
CA GLN A 158 10.00 -4.90 -1.96
C GLN A 158 8.87 -4.99 -3.00
N TYR A 159 7.79 -5.69 -2.67
CA TYR A 159 6.61 -5.79 -3.50
C TYR A 159 5.99 -4.41 -3.74
N TYR A 160 5.80 -3.61 -2.69
CA TYR A 160 5.23 -2.26 -2.81
C TYR A 160 6.08 -1.33 -3.68
N GLU A 161 7.39 -1.25 -3.41
CA GLU A 161 8.30 -0.41 -4.21
C GLU A 161 8.36 -0.85 -5.68
N ALA A 162 8.32 -2.15 -5.94
CA ALA A 162 8.32 -2.67 -7.29
C ALA A 162 7.01 -2.35 -8.03
N ASN A 163 5.85 -2.43 -7.35
CA ASN A 163 4.57 -1.99 -7.91
C ASN A 163 4.55 -0.47 -8.17
N LYS A 164 5.15 0.33 -7.28
CA LYS A 164 5.31 1.78 -7.49
C LYS A 164 6.16 2.08 -8.73
N LEU A 165 7.29 1.37 -8.90
CA LEU A 165 8.11 1.48 -10.09
C LEU A 165 7.34 1.08 -11.37
N LEU A 166 6.54 0.02 -11.32
CA LEU A 166 5.71 -0.39 -12.46
C LEU A 166 4.69 0.70 -12.85
N VAL A 167 4.07 1.36 -11.86
CA VAL A 167 3.17 2.51 -12.09
C VAL A 167 3.93 3.72 -12.65
N GLU A 168 5.14 4.00 -12.18
CA GLU A 168 6.00 5.04 -12.75
C GLU A 168 6.37 4.75 -14.21
N CYS A 169 6.68 3.49 -14.53
CA CYS A 169 6.94 3.06 -15.90
C CYS A 169 5.71 3.25 -16.79
N LEU A 170 4.51 2.89 -16.31
CA LEU A 170 3.25 3.17 -17.01
C LEU A 170 3.02 4.66 -17.25
N ASN A 171 3.52 5.55 -16.39
CA ASN A 171 3.33 7.00 -16.53
C ASN A 171 4.50 7.71 -17.21
N SER A 172 5.50 6.97 -17.69
CA SER A 172 6.62 7.51 -18.45
C SER A 172 6.23 7.82 -19.90
N ASP A 173 7.13 8.48 -20.64
CA ASP A 173 6.94 8.84 -22.05
C ASP A 173 6.90 7.64 -23.03
N CYS A 174 6.93 6.40 -22.53
CA CYS A 174 6.86 5.21 -23.36
C CYS A 174 5.42 4.94 -23.87
N TYR A 175 5.33 4.34 -25.06
CA TYR A 175 4.05 3.87 -25.55
C TYR A 175 3.67 2.55 -24.85
N VAL A 176 2.48 2.55 -24.25
CA VAL A 176 1.84 1.37 -23.66
C VAL A 176 0.42 1.29 -24.18
N SER A 177 0.01 0.13 -24.67
CA SER A 177 -1.36 -0.05 -25.16
C SER A 177 -2.38 0.15 -24.02
N ARG A 178 -3.59 0.59 -24.39
CA ARG A 178 -4.68 0.77 -23.42
C ARG A 178 -5.06 -0.54 -22.73
N GLU A 179 -5.01 -1.65 -23.48
CA GLU A 179 -5.32 -2.99 -22.96
C GLU A 179 -4.29 -3.40 -21.90
N THR A 180 -2.99 -3.30 -22.21
CA THR A 180 -1.92 -3.63 -21.27
C THR A 180 -1.95 -2.74 -20.04
N ARG A 181 -2.20 -1.43 -20.20
CA ARG A 181 -2.33 -0.51 -19.06
C ARG A 181 -3.49 -0.92 -18.15
N GLN A 182 -4.67 -1.16 -18.71
CA GLN A 182 -5.86 -1.52 -17.93
C GLN A 182 -5.65 -2.84 -17.20
N LYS A 183 -5.09 -3.85 -17.88
CA LYS A 183 -4.75 -5.13 -17.29
C LYS A 183 -3.81 -4.99 -16.09
N ILE A 184 -2.72 -4.25 -16.24
CA ILE A 184 -1.78 -4.01 -15.14
C ILE A 184 -2.51 -3.29 -14.00
N GLU A 185 -3.22 -2.19 -14.27
CA GLU A 185 -3.95 -1.44 -13.23
C GLU A 185 -4.95 -2.30 -12.45
N ASP A 186 -5.70 -3.17 -13.14
CA ASP A 186 -6.70 -4.04 -12.51
C ASP A 186 -6.05 -5.13 -11.65
N GLU A 187 -4.87 -5.62 -12.05
CA GLU A 187 -4.16 -6.73 -11.40
C GLU A 187 -3.12 -6.29 -10.35
N LEU A 188 -2.81 -4.99 -10.23
CA LEU A 188 -1.87 -4.47 -9.23
C LEU A 188 -2.35 -4.73 -7.79
N LEU A 189 -1.43 -5.17 -6.93
CA LEU A 189 -1.70 -5.44 -5.50
C LEU A 189 -2.82 -6.48 -5.27
N LEU A 190 -2.93 -7.48 -6.13
CA LEU A 190 -3.85 -8.61 -5.98
C LEU A 190 -3.14 -9.89 -5.54
N PRO A 191 -3.84 -10.80 -4.83
CA PRO A 191 -3.35 -12.15 -4.62
C PRO A 191 -3.25 -12.90 -5.95
N LEU A 192 -2.28 -13.81 -6.04
CA LEU A 192 -2.05 -14.66 -7.20
C LEU A 192 -3.17 -15.70 -7.42
N GLU A 193 -3.87 -16.09 -6.36
CA GLU A 193 -5.04 -16.98 -6.45
C GLU A 193 -6.28 -16.25 -6.96
N ARG A 194 -6.21 -15.66 -8.15
CA ARG A 194 -7.37 -15.28 -8.98
C ARG A 194 -6.95 -15.17 -10.46
N SER A 195 -6.38 -16.23 -11.00
CA SER A 195 -6.30 -16.43 -12.45
C SER A 195 -6.65 -17.85 -12.88
N ASP A 196 -7.47 -18.56 -12.10
CA ASP A 196 -8.06 -19.86 -12.48
C ASP A 196 -9.55 -19.90 -12.10
N SER A 197 -10.37 -19.04 -12.72
CA SER A 197 -11.84 -19.19 -12.73
C SER A 197 -12.47 -18.32 -13.81
N THR A 198 -12.28 -18.69 -15.07
CA THR A 198 -13.38 -18.78 -16.05
C THR A 198 -12.91 -19.57 -17.27
N LEU A 199 -13.24 -20.87 -17.26
CA LEU A 199 -13.80 -21.54 -18.43
C LEU A 199 -15.26 -21.07 -18.59
#